data_AF-A0AAD7SI18-F1
#
_entry.id   AF-A0AAD7SI18-F1
#
_cell.length_a   1.000
_cell.length_b   1.000
_cell.length_c   1.000
_cell.angle_alpha   90.00
_cell.angle_beta   90.00
_cell.angle_gamma   90.00
#
_symmetry.space_group_name_H-M   'P 1'
#
loop_
_entity.id
_entity.type
_entity.pdbx_description
1 polymer ?
#
loop_
_entity_poly.entity_id
_entity_poly.type
_entity_poly.pdbx_seq_one_letter_code
_entity_poly.pdbx_strand_id
1 'polypeptide(L)'
;MYLDALTELVPWFHALDHTHYARWIPVHLKDMAELTTKHPDVARKFREGHFTVQKTQRVFSSIPIDQAHEQNNACIKGDGGAVGLTDNPSALRHWMVAGPEVARVIEEFQDGNQHWRRQTADTRHHDQAPSVQDQAPHL
;
A
#
# COMPACT_ATOMS: atom_id res chain seq x y z
N MET A 1 -14.29 -19.19 -12.29
CA MET A 1 -13.56 -18.92 -11.03
C MET A 1 -14.11 -17.70 -10.29
N TYR A 2 -14.09 -16.47 -10.84
CA TYR A 2 -14.58 -15.28 -10.13
C TYR A 2 -16.08 -15.34 -9.76
N LEU A 3 -16.95 -15.54 -10.77
CA LEU A 3 -18.41 -15.60 -10.56
C LEU A 3 -18.81 -16.79 -9.68
N ASP A 4 -18.19 -17.95 -9.90
CA ASP A 4 -18.46 -19.16 -9.13
C ASP A 4 -18.12 -18.96 -7.65
N ALA A 5 -16.91 -18.46 -7.35
CA ALA A 5 -16.49 -18.21 -5.98
C ALA A 5 -17.38 -17.18 -5.26
N LEU A 6 -17.74 -16.10 -5.95
CA LEU A 6 -18.63 -15.09 -5.39
C LEU A 6 -20.06 -15.62 -5.16
N THR A 7 -20.53 -16.49 -6.04
CA THR A 7 -21.84 -17.15 -5.91
C THR A 7 -21.87 -18.06 -4.69
N GLU A 8 -20.80 -18.82 -4.45
CA GLU A 8 -20.69 -19.65 -3.24
C GLU A 8 -20.55 -18.82 -1.94
N LEU A 9 -20.07 -17.57 -2.04
CA LEU A 9 -19.99 -16.66 -0.90
C LEU A 9 -21.33 -16.01 -0.53
N VAL A 10 -22.31 -15.96 -1.44
CA VAL A 10 -23.60 -15.29 -1.20
C VAL A 10 -24.30 -15.76 0.08
N PRO A 11 -24.44 -17.07 0.35
CA PRO A 11 -25.09 -17.54 1.58
C PRO A 11 -24.40 -17.03 2.85
N TRP A 12 -23.08 -16.87 2.82
CA TRP A 12 -22.30 -16.41 3.96
C TRP A 12 -22.55 -14.93 4.28
N PHE A 13 -22.76 -14.08 3.28
CA PHE A 13 -23.13 -12.68 3.54
C PHE A 13 -24.47 -12.57 4.28
N HIS A 14 -25.41 -13.46 3.99
CA HIS A 14 -26.67 -13.55 4.73
C HIS A 14 -26.46 -14.13 6.14
N ALA A 15 -25.67 -15.21 6.27
CA ALA A 15 -25.44 -15.86 7.55
C ALA A 15 -24.66 -14.99 8.55
N LEU A 16 -23.79 -14.10 8.06
CA LEU A 16 -22.94 -13.22 8.86
C LEU A 16 -23.52 -11.80 9.04
N ASP A 17 -24.80 -11.61 8.71
CA ASP A 17 -25.50 -10.32 8.81
C ASP A 17 -24.81 -9.17 8.05
N HIS A 18 -24.11 -9.49 6.96
CA HIS A 18 -23.52 -8.51 6.05
C HIS A 18 -24.57 -7.97 5.07
N THR A 19 -25.61 -7.35 5.61
CA THR A 19 -26.81 -6.91 4.89
C THR A 19 -26.53 -6.03 3.66
N HIS A 20 -25.55 -5.12 3.76
CA HIS A 20 -25.11 -4.31 2.63
C HIS A 20 -24.55 -5.15 1.48
N TYR A 21 -23.67 -6.10 1.78
CA TYR A 21 -23.11 -7.00 0.78
C TYR A 21 -24.17 -7.94 0.22
N ALA A 22 -24.97 -8.57 1.08
CA ALA A 22 -26.06 -9.46 0.70
C ALA A 22 -27.05 -8.79 -0.28
N ARG A 23 -27.32 -7.49 -0.11
CA ARG A 23 -28.19 -6.71 -1.00
C ARG A 23 -27.57 -6.44 -2.37
N TRP A 24 -26.29 -6.09 -2.43
CA TRP A 24 -25.64 -5.64 -3.68
C TRP A 24 -24.98 -6.76 -4.46
N ILE A 25 -24.62 -7.87 -3.81
CA ILE A 25 -23.92 -8.97 -4.47
C ILE A 25 -24.67 -9.60 -5.65
N PRO A 26 -26.02 -9.76 -5.64
CA PRO A 26 -26.71 -10.35 -6.78
C PRO A 26 -26.71 -9.40 -8.00
N VAL A 27 -26.76 -8.09 -7.76
CA VAL A 27 -26.67 -7.06 -8.81
C VAL A 27 -25.28 -7.13 -9.46
N HIS A 28 -24.23 -7.12 -8.62
CA HIS A 28 -22.85 -7.24 -9.09
C HIS A 28 -22.60 -8.53 -9.86
N LEU A 29 -23.09 -9.67 -9.38
CA LEU A 29 -22.98 -10.96 -10.08
C LEU A 29 -23.63 -10.93 -11.45
N LYS A 30 -24.82 -10.33 -11.58
CA LYS A 30 -25.49 -10.15 -12.86
C LYS A 30 -24.67 -9.28 -13.81
N ASP A 31 -24.20 -8.13 -13.34
CA ASP A 31 -23.42 -7.20 -14.15
C ASP A 31 -22.11 -7.85 -14.64
N MET A 32 -21.45 -8.62 -13.76
CA MET A 32 -20.23 -9.35 -14.10
C MET A 32 -20.47 -10.53 -15.04
N ALA A 33 -21.62 -11.20 -14.96
CA ALA A 33 -22.02 -12.25 -15.90
C ALA A 33 -22.29 -11.71 -17.30
N GLU A 34 -22.89 -10.52 -17.40
CA GLU A 34 -23.22 -9.87 -18.67
C GLU A 34 -22.06 -9.01 -19.22
N LEU A 35 -20.98 -8.83 -18.45
CA LEU A 35 -19.86 -7.93 -18.76
C LEU A 35 -19.23 -8.20 -20.13
N THR A 36 -19.06 -9.49 -20.49
CA THR A 36 -18.44 -9.87 -21.77
C THR A 36 -19.30 -9.47 -22.97
N THR A 37 -20.62 -9.47 -22.80
CA THR A 37 -21.58 -9.14 -23.87
C THR A 37 -21.84 -7.65 -23.96
N LYS A 38 -22.00 -6.97 -22.81
CA LYS A 38 -22.33 -5.53 -22.75
C LYS A 38 -21.11 -4.64 -22.92
N HIS A 39 -19.96 -5.05 -22.38
CA HIS A 39 -18.73 -4.25 -22.32
C HIS A 39 -17.48 -5.12 -22.56
N PRO A 40 -17.28 -5.65 -23.79
CA PRO A 40 -16.20 -6.60 -24.09
C PRO A 40 -14.80 -6.04 -23.79
N ASP A 41 -14.58 -4.75 -24.02
CA ASP A 41 -13.30 -4.09 -23.72
C ASP A 41 -12.99 -4.05 -22.22
N VAL A 42 -14.02 -3.81 -21.40
CA VAL A 42 -13.91 -3.81 -19.94
C VAL A 42 -13.66 -5.25 -19.46
N ALA A 43 -14.38 -6.23 -20.01
CA ALA A 43 -14.17 -7.63 -19.70
C ALA A 43 -12.74 -8.09 -20.03
N ARG A 44 -12.18 -7.63 -21.16
CA ARG A 44 -10.78 -7.90 -21.54
C ARG A 44 -9.81 -7.31 -20.50
N LYS A 45 -9.93 -6.01 -20.20
CA LYS A 45 -9.06 -5.35 -19.21
C LYS A 45 -9.17 -5.98 -17.82
N PHE A 46 -10.38 -6.39 -17.44
CA PHE A 46 -10.62 -7.10 -16.19
C PHE A 46 -9.86 -8.43 -16.15
N ARG A 47 -9.92 -9.23 -17.23
CA ARG A 47 -9.15 -10.50 -17.32
C ARG A 47 -7.64 -10.29 -17.33
N GLU A 48 -7.16 -9.19 -17.89
CA GLU A 48 -5.76 -8.77 -17.88
C GLU A 48 -5.29 -8.27 -16.49
N GLY A 49 -6.20 -8.15 -15.51
CA GLY A 49 -5.86 -7.75 -14.14
C GLY A 49 -5.73 -6.24 -13.93
N HIS A 50 -6.19 -5.40 -14.89
CA HIS A 50 -6.10 -3.93 -14.85
C HIS A 50 -6.98 -3.24 -13.78
N PHE A 51 -7.45 -4.00 -12.80
CA PHE A 51 -8.14 -3.52 -11.59
C PHE A 51 -7.31 -3.71 -10.32
N THR A 52 -6.08 -4.23 -10.47
CA THR A 52 -5.13 -4.47 -9.38
C THR A 52 -3.79 -3.79 -9.65
N VAL A 53 -3.03 -3.54 -8.60
CA VAL A 53 -1.65 -3.01 -8.65
C VAL A 53 -0.75 -3.86 -7.76
N GLN A 54 0.54 -3.91 -8.09
CA GLN A 54 1.52 -4.67 -7.33
C GLN A 54 2.56 -3.70 -6.74
N LYS A 55 2.59 -3.57 -5.41
CA LYS A 55 3.55 -2.69 -4.71
C LYS A 55 4.92 -3.34 -4.53
N THR A 56 5.00 -4.67 -4.60
CA THR A 56 6.25 -5.45 -4.43
C THR A 56 6.51 -6.33 -5.64
N GLN A 57 7.68 -6.95 -5.76
CA GLN A 57 7.96 -7.90 -6.85
C GLN A 57 7.44 -9.33 -6.58
N ARG A 58 6.67 -9.55 -5.49
CA ARG A 58 6.17 -10.88 -5.14
C ARG A 58 4.97 -11.28 -6.02
N VAL A 59 5.00 -12.51 -6.52
CA VAL A 59 4.04 -13.06 -7.51
C VAL A 59 2.57 -13.00 -7.05
N PHE A 60 2.29 -13.12 -5.75
CA PHE A 60 0.94 -13.05 -5.18
C PHE A 60 0.77 -11.83 -4.26
N SER A 61 1.13 -10.65 -4.75
CA SER A 61 1.04 -9.41 -3.98
C SER A 61 0.25 -8.30 -4.67
N SER A 62 -0.51 -8.66 -5.72
CA SER A 62 -1.44 -7.71 -6.33
C SER A 62 -2.58 -7.42 -5.37
N ILE A 63 -2.91 -6.14 -5.23
CA ILE A 63 -4.02 -5.64 -4.42
C ILE A 63 -4.96 -4.81 -5.30
N PRO A 64 -6.26 -4.74 -5.00
CA PRO A 64 -7.17 -3.83 -5.68
C PRO A 64 -6.65 -2.39 -5.64
N ILE A 65 -6.87 -1.62 -6.71
CA ILE A 65 -6.42 -0.22 -6.81
C ILE A 65 -6.91 0.62 -5.63
N ASP A 66 -8.18 0.45 -5.24
CA ASP A 66 -8.77 1.19 -4.13
C ASP A 66 -8.06 0.87 -2.81
N GLN A 67 -7.70 -0.40 -2.57
CA GLN A 67 -6.95 -0.79 -1.39
C GLN A 67 -5.53 -0.22 -1.38
N ALA A 68 -4.85 -0.16 -2.54
CA ALA A 68 -3.55 0.48 -2.65
C ALA A 68 -3.63 1.99 -2.34
N HIS A 69 -4.70 2.63 -2.81
CA HIS A 69 -4.97 4.03 -2.54
C HIS A 69 -5.27 4.27 -1.06
N GLU A 70 -6.09 3.42 -0.42
CA GLU A 70 -6.36 3.44 1.03
C GLU A 70 -5.07 3.33 1.85
N GLN A 71 -4.17 2.40 1.49
CA GLN A 71 -2.87 2.25 2.16
C GLN A 71 -1.99 3.49 2.03
N ASN A 72 -1.90 4.06 0.83
CA ASN A 72 -1.12 5.28 0.62
C ASN A 72 -1.72 6.46 1.40
N ASN A 73 -3.05 6.54 1.45
CA ASN A 73 -3.76 7.55 2.20
C ASN A 73 -3.51 7.40 3.70
N ALA A 74 -3.43 6.18 4.23
CA ALA A 74 -3.11 5.91 5.63
C ALA A 74 -1.68 6.34 6.01
N CYS A 75 -0.69 6.16 5.12
CA CYS A 75 0.67 6.64 5.38
C CYS A 75 0.77 8.17 5.48
N ILE A 76 -0.13 8.89 4.80
CA ILE A 76 -0.10 10.36 4.72
C ILE A 76 -1.01 11.00 5.78
N LYS A 77 -2.10 10.32 6.18
CA LYS A 77 -3.02 10.79 7.22
C LYS A 77 -2.46 10.41 8.59
N GLY A 78 -2.11 11.41 9.42
CA GLY A 78 -1.84 11.18 10.84
C GLY A 78 -3.11 10.79 11.62
N ASP A 79 -2.99 10.63 12.95
CA ASP A 79 -4.07 10.16 13.83
C ASP A 79 -5.40 10.97 13.76
N GLY A 80 -5.37 12.18 13.19
CA GLY A 80 -6.55 13.05 12.99
C GLY A 80 -7.34 12.82 11.70
N GLY A 81 -6.93 11.89 10.83
CA GLY A 81 -7.60 11.65 9.54
C GLY A 81 -7.43 12.79 8.52
N ALA A 82 -8.35 12.87 7.54
CA ALA A 82 -8.32 13.86 6.45
C ALA A 82 -9.21 15.09 6.68
N VAL A 83 -9.53 15.40 7.94
CA VAL A 83 -10.51 16.44 8.28
C VAL A 83 -10.05 17.80 7.72
N GLY A 84 -10.86 18.41 6.86
CA GLY A 84 -10.60 19.70 6.21
C GLY A 84 -9.79 19.63 4.91
N LEU A 85 -9.19 18.47 4.57
CA LEU A 85 -8.44 18.31 3.31
C LEU A 85 -9.37 18.23 2.09
N THR A 86 -10.51 17.57 2.25
CA THR A 86 -11.53 17.43 1.18
C THR A 86 -12.31 18.72 0.93
N ASP A 87 -12.33 19.64 1.90
CA ASP A 87 -13.10 20.89 1.83
C ASP A 87 -12.34 22.02 1.11
N ASN A 88 -11.05 21.81 0.82
CA ASN A 88 -10.26 22.71 0.00
C ASN A 88 -9.78 22.00 -1.28
N PRO A 89 -10.43 22.25 -2.44
CA PRO A 89 -10.08 21.59 -3.70
C PRO A 89 -8.64 21.81 -4.18
N SER A 90 -8.00 22.90 -3.76
CA SER A 90 -6.59 23.16 -4.05
C SER A 90 -5.66 22.37 -3.13
N ALA A 91 -6.00 22.25 -1.84
CA ALA A 91 -5.27 21.39 -0.91
C ALA A 91 -5.40 19.92 -1.30
N LEU A 92 -6.60 19.49 -1.68
CA LEU A 92 -6.87 18.15 -2.19
C LEU A 92 -6.06 17.84 -3.46
N ARG A 93 -6.01 18.77 -4.43
CA ARG A 93 -5.20 18.60 -5.64
C ARG A 93 -3.70 18.50 -5.36
N HIS A 94 -3.16 19.38 -4.52
CA HIS A 94 -1.76 19.29 -4.13
C HIS A 94 -1.47 17.98 -3.42
N TRP A 95 -2.38 17.51 -2.58
CA TRP A 95 -2.24 16.22 -1.90
C TRP A 95 -2.32 15.03 -2.86
N MET A 96 -3.21 15.05 -3.85
CA MET A 96 -3.27 14.00 -4.88
C MET A 96 -2.00 13.91 -5.73
N VAL A 97 -1.34 15.05 -5.98
CA VAL A 97 -0.13 15.12 -6.82
C VAL A 97 1.14 14.85 -6.01
N ALA A 98 1.28 15.46 -4.84
CA ALA A 98 2.51 15.42 -4.04
C ALA A 98 2.48 14.37 -2.92
N GLY A 99 1.29 13.92 -2.50
CA GLY A 99 1.11 12.96 -1.41
C GLY A 99 1.92 11.67 -1.58
N PRO A 100 1.87 11.00 -2.75
CA PRO A 100 2.67 9.80 -3.00
C PRO A 100 4.18 10.03 -2.87
N GLU A 101 4.70 11.17 -3.36
CA GLU A 101 6.12 11.50 -3.25
C GLU A 101 6.54 11.83 -1.81
N VAL A 102 5.69 12.55 -1.08
CA VAL A 102 5.93 12.82 0.35
C VAL A 102 5.96 11.51 1.15
N ALA A 103 5.04 10.58 0.86
CA ALA A 103 5.04 9.26 1.49
C ALA A 103 6.33 8.48 1.19
N ARG A 104 6.78 8.47 -0.07
CA ARG A 104 8.03 7.82 -0.49
C ARG A 104 9.24 8.38 0.27
N VAL A 105 9.36 9.71 0.36
CA VAL A 105 10.49 10.37 1.05
C VAL A 105 10.48 10.07 2.56
N ILE A 106 9.30 10.02 3.19
CA ILE A 106 9.18 9.64 4.61
C ILE A 106 9.62 8.19 4.83
N GLU A 107 9.20 7.27 3.97
CA GLU A 107 9.59 5.86 4.02
C GLU A 107 11.11 5.68 3.86
N GLU A 108 11.70 6.32 2.84
CA GLU A 108 13.17 6.31 2.63
C GLU A 108 13.94 6.88 3.83
N PHE A 109 13.44 7.96 4.44
CA PHE A 109 14.06 8.53 5.64
C PHE A 109 13.99 7.57 6.83
N GLN A 110 12.84 6.93 7.06
CA GLN A 110 12.66 5.98 8.16
C GLN A 110 13.56 4.75 8.00
N ASP A 111 13.65 4.19 6.79
CA ASP A 111 14.51 3.06 6.47
C ASP A 111 16.00 3.40 6.64
N GLY A 112 16.41 4.58 6.16
CA GLY A 112 17.78 5.08 6.37
C GLY A 112 18.13 5.25 7.85
N ASN A 113 17.17 5.71 8.66
CA ASN A 113 17.38 5.90 10.10
C ASN A 113 17.44 4.55 10.87
N GLN A 114 16.70 3.53 10.41
CA GLN A 114 16.81 2.17 10.94
C GLN A 114 18.16 1.52 10.58
N HIS A 115 18.66 1.77 9.36
CA HIS A 115 19.99 1.34 8.95
C HIS A 115 21.10 2.00 9.80
N TRP A 116 20.99 3.30 10.05
CA TRP A 116 21.87 4.04 10.95
C TRP A 116 21.85 3.50 12.37
N ARG A 117 20.66 3.23 12.93
CA ARG A 117 20.52 2.63 14.27
C ARG A 117 21.15 1.24 14.38
N ARG A 118 21.10 0.43 13.33
CA ARG A 118 21.80 -0.88 13.29
C ARG A 118 23.31 -0.73 13.19
N GLN A 119 23.83 0.24 12.44
CA GLN A 119 25.27 0.50 12.37
C GLN A 119 25.82 1.06 13.69
N THR A 120 25.09 1.91 14.39
CA THR A 120 25.49 2.42 15.71
C THR A 120 25.45 1.36 16.81
N ALA A 121 24.88 0.17 16.56
CA ALA A 121 24.96 -0.95 17.50
C ALA A 121 26.33 -1.66 17.44
N ASP A 122 27.14 -1.46 16.39
CA ASP A 122 28.59 -1.74 16.39
C ASP A 122 29.35 -0.46 16.80
N THR A 123 29.00 0.07 17.96
CA THR A 123 29.77 1.15 18.61
C THR A 123 30.89 0.52 19.41
N ARG A 124 31.94 0.07 18.72
CA ARG A 124 33.24 0.02 19.38
C ARG A 124 33.61 1.44 19.75
N HIS A 125 33.64 1.70 21.06
CA HIS A 125 34.00 3.00 21.61
C HIS A 125 35.39 3.42 21.08
N HIS A 126 35.59 4.72 20.88
CA HIS A 126 36.83 5.29 20.33
C HIS A 126 38.09 4.94 21.16
N ASP A 127 37.90 4.43 22.38
CA ASP A 127 38.94 3.95 23.28
C ASP A 127 39.41 2.51 22.97
N GLN A 128 38.80 1.83 21.99
CA GLN A 128 39.13 0.46 21.58
C GLN A 128 40.02 0.39 20.33
N ALA A 129 40.54 1.53 19.86
CA ALA A 129 41.58 1.58 18.83
C ALA A 129 42.95 1.84 19.50
N PRO A 130 44.02 1.07 19.19
CA PRO A 130 45.35 1.35 19.72
C PRO A 130 45.82 2.75 19.28
N SER A 131 46.31 3.55 20.22
CA SER A 131 46.87 4.87 19.94
C SER A 131 48.11 4.74 19.04
N VAL A 132 48.16 5.50 17.93
CA VAL A 132 49.25 5.51 16.95
C VAL A 132 50.50 6.28 17.44
N GLN A 133 50.55 6.65 18.72
CA GLN A 133 51.68 7.32 19.33
C GLN A 133 52.51 6.32 20.14
N ASP A 134 53.29 5.49 19.47
CA ASP A 134 54.52 4.86 20.02
C ASP A 134 55.34 4.18 18.91
N GLN A 135 55.60 4.91 17.83
CA GLN A 135 56.65 4.56 16.87
C GLN A 135 57.48 5.81 16.53
N ALA A 136 58.24 6.29 17.51
CA ALA A 136 59.42 7.10 17.25
C ALA A 136 60.66 6.19 17.40
N PRO A 137 61.50 6.03 16.38
CA PRO A 137 62.71 5.20 16.49
C PRO A 137 63.75 5.89 17.36
N HIS A 138 64.21 5.18 18.40
CA HIS A 138 65.37 5.55 19.20
C HIS A 138 66.65 5.47 18.35
N LEU A 139 67.43 6.56 18.34
CA LEU A 139 68.87 6.55 18.08
C LEU A 139 69.62 6.42 19.41
#